data_AF-A0A7K8E079-F1
#
_entry.id   AF-A0A7K8E079-F1
#
_cell.length_a   1.000
_cell.length_b   1.000
_cell.length_c   1.000
_cell.angle_alpha   90.00
_cell.angle_beta   90.00
_cell.angle_gamma   90.00
#
_symmetry.space_group_name_H-M   'P 1'
#
loop_
_entity.id
_entity.type
_entity.pdbx_description
1 polymer ?
#
loop_
_entity_poly.entity_id
_entity_poly.type
_entity_poly.pdbx_seq_one_letter_code
_entity_poly.pdbx_strand_id
1 'polypeptide(L)'
;GLLREEESDEERLEALRAVLAACLEEDLLTDVCREVVERWSDSQVVDAKEEKEDEVQAITSMMEKQARIVVKPREVSQEEKQRKAALLAQYANVTDEEEYPFDGLTTAVNIGSEKSLFRNTNVEDVLNARKLERELLRDEFQKKKEQDKLQREKDKLAKQERKEKEKKRTQKGERKR
;
A
#
# COMPACT_ATOMS: atom_id res chain seq x y z
N GLY A 1 33.29 4.09 -9.75
CA GLY A 1 33.80 4.86 -10.91
C GLY A 1 35.16 5.42 -10.56
N LEU A 2 35.65 6.37 -11.36
CA LEU A 2 36.84 7.18 -11.02
C LEU A 2 36.53 8.22 -9.92
N LEU A 3 35.26 8.60 -9.78
CA LEU A 3 34.74 9.46 -8.71
C LEU A 3 33.79 8.60 -7.87
N ARG A 4 34.30 8.02 -6.77
CA ARG A 4 33.48 7.25 -5.82
C ARG A 4 33.05 8.13 -4.66
N GLU A 5 31.89 7.85 -4.06
CA GLU A 5 31.38 8.58 -2.90
C GLU A 5 32.24 8.41 -1.64
N GLU A 6 32.95 7.28 -1.53
CA GLU A 6 33.78 6.94 -0.35
C GLU A 6 35.17 7.60 -0.36
N GLU A 7 35.63 8.09 -1.52
CA GLU A 7 36.93 8.73 -1.66
C GLU A 7 36.87 10.18 -1.16
N SER A 8 37.96 10.69 -0.62
CA SER A 8 38.10 12.12 -0.33
C SER A 8 38.35 12.91 -1.62
N ASP A 9 38.07 14.22 -1.61
CA ASP A 9 38.34 15.08 -2.77
C ASP A 9 39.82 15.04 -3.19
N GLU A 10 40.72 14.89 -2.22
CA GLU A 10 42.16 14.75 -2.47
C GLU A 10 42.48 13.45 -3.26
N GLU A 11 41.85 12.33 -2.90
CA GLU A 11 42.02 11.04 -3.58
C GLU A 11 41.41 11.08 -4.99
N ARG A 12 40.26 11.74 -5.15
CA ARG A 12 39.61 11.97 -6.44
C ARG A 12 40.48 12.83 -7.35
N LEU A 13 41.09 13.88 -6.81
CA LEU A 13 42.02 14.76 -7.52
C LEU A 13 43.26 14.00 -7.98
N GLU A 14 43.85 13.17 -7.12
CA GLU A 14 45.03 12.38 -7.48
C GLU A 14 44.71 11.37 -8.57
N ALA A 15 43.57 10.69 -8.48
CA ALA A 15 43.11 9.75 -9.50
C ALA A 15 42.85 10.45 -10.86
N LEU A 16 42.23 11.63 -10.83
CA LEU A 16 42.01 12.44 -12.04
C LEU A 16 43.32 12.94 -12.64
N ARG A 17 44.26 13.40 -11.82
CA ARG A 17 45.59 13.84 -12.26
C ARG A 17 46.35 12.70 -12.92
N ALA A 18 46.36 11.51 -12.32
CA ALA A 18 47.03 10.34 -12.88
C ALA A 18 46.51 9.95 -14.27
N VAL A 19 45.20 10.11 -14.53
CA VAL A 19 44.59 9.78 -15.82
C VAL A 19 44.78 10.89 -16.84
N LEU A 20 44.63 12.15 -16.43
CA LEU A 20 44.62 13.31 -17.34
C LEU A 20 46.01 13.89 -17.61
N ALA A 21 47.04 13.55 -16.81
CA ALA A 21 48.41 14.04 -16.98
C ALA A 21 49.05 13.69 -18.33
N ALA A 22 48.58 12.64 -19.00
CA ALA A 22 49.06 12.28 -20.35
C ALA A 22 48.44 13.16 -21.46
N CYS A 23 47.37 13.90 -21.16
CA CYS A 23 46.54 14.59 -22.13
C CYS A 23 46.57 16.12 -21.99
N LEU A 24 46.90 16.63 -20.80
CA LEU A 24 46.86 18.05 -20.46
C LEU A 24 48.19 18.51 -19.88
N GLU A 25 48.54 19.77 -20.16
CA GLU A 25 49.69 20.44 -19.53
C GLU A 25 49.43 20.66 -18.04
N GLU A 26 50.49 20.64 -17.23
CA GLU A 26 50.44 20.65 -15.76
C GLU A 26 49.68 21.87 -15.19
N ASP A 27 49.82 23.02 -15.87
CA ASP A 27 49.17 24.29 -15.54
C ASP A 27 47.63 24.22 -15.70
N LEU A 28 47.14 23.50 -16.73
CA LEU A 28 45.71 23.35 -17.00
C LEU A 28 45.11 22.14 -16.27
N LEU A 29 45.91 21.08 -16.08
CA LEU A 29 45.53 19.83 -15.44
C LEU A 29 44.97 20.06 -14.03
N THR A 30 45.67 20.88 -13.25
CA THR A 30 45.30 21.14 -11.85
C THR A 30 43.94 21.84 -11.74
N ASP A 31 43.67 22.80 -12.62
CA ASP A 31 42.44 23.57 -12.62
C ASP A 31 41.26 22.74 -13.14
N VAL A 32 41.46 21.94 -14.20
CA VAL A 32 40.43 21.03 -14.73
C VAL A 32 40.08 19.94 -13.73
N CYS A 33 41.06 19.31 -13.06
CA CYS A 33 40.78 18.32 -12.03
C CYS A 33 39.96 18.91 -10.87
N ARG A 34 40.29 20.14 -10.45
CA ARG A 34 39.55 20.85 -9.41
C ARG A 34 38.11 21.13 -9.83
N GLU A 35 37.92 21.67 -11.04
CA GLU A 35 36.59 21.98 -11.56
C GLU A 35 35.71 20.73 -11.67
N VAL A 36 36.27 19.60 -12.12
CA VAL A 36 35.53 18.33 -12.23
C VAL A 36 35.05 17.84 -10.86
N VAL A 37 35.90 17.89 -9.83
CA VAL A 37 35.53 17.46 -8.47
C VAL A 37 34.49 18.42 -7.86
N GLU A 38 34.63 19.72 -8.09
CA GLU A 38 33.67 20.74 -7.62
C GLU A 38 32.29 20.53 -8.27
N ARG A 39 32.23 20.40 -9.60
CA ARG A 39 30.96 20.19 -10.32
C ARG A 39 30.30 18.85 -9.99
N TRP A 40 31.10 17.81 -9.76
CA TRP A 40 30.58 16.52 -9.32
C TRP A 40 29.98 16.62 -7.92
N SER A 41 30.66 17.31 -6.99
CA SER A 41 30.17 17.54 -5.63
C SER A 41 28.87 18.35 -5.62
N ASP A 42 28.79 19.39 -6.45
CA ASP A 42 27.57 20.19 -6.61
C ASP A 42 26.40 19.36 -7.14
N SER A 43 26.64 18.46 -8.12
CA SER A 43 25.62 17.55 -8.63
C SER A 43 25.09 16.64 -7.54
N GLN A 44 25.97 16.06 -6.72
CA GLN A 44 25.58 15.18 -5.60
C GLN A 44 24.73 15.92 -4.55
N VAL A 45 25.01 17.20 -4.30
CA VAL A 45 24.22 18.02 -3.38
C VAL A 45 22.85 18.37 -3.95
N VAL A 46 22.74 18.58 -5.26
CA VAL A 46 21.45 18.85 -5.93
C VAL A 46 20.59 17.58 -5.93
N ASP A 47 21.16 16.44 -6.33
CA ASP A 47 20.47 15.15 -6.36
C ASP A 47 19.99 14.77 -4.95
N ALA A 48 20.85 14.91 -3.94
CA ALA A 48 20.49 14.64 -2.55
C ALA A 48 19.47 15.62 -1.95
N LYS A 49 19.27 16.81 -2.54
CA LYS A 49 18.22 17.75 -2.14
C LYS A 49 16.90 17.40 -2.81
N GLU A 50 16.92 17.08 -4.09
CA GLU A 50 15.74 16.68 -4.87
C GLU A 50 15.13 15.40 -4.29
N GLU A 51 15.95 14.38 -3.98
CA GLU A 51 15.49 13.15 -3.32
C GLU A 51 14.84 13.41 -1.95
N LYS A 52 15.40 14.32 -1.14
CA LYS A 52 14.84 14.68 0.17
C LYS A 52 13.52 15.44 0.05
N GLU A 53 13.38 16.32 -0.93
CA GLU A 53 12.13 17.03 -1.19
C GLU A 53 11.03 16.05 -1.64
N ASP A 54 11.35 15.09 -2.50
CA ASP A 54 10.45 14.02 -2.94
C ASP A 54 10.02 13.10 -1.78
N GLU A 55 10.95 12.71 -0.91
CA GLU A 55 10.65 11.91 0.28
C GLU A 55 9.70 12.65 1.24
N VAL A 56 9.98 13.93 1.51
CA VAL A 56 9.13 14.77 2.36
C VAL A 56 7.74 14.96 1.75
N GLN A 57 7.65 15.11 0.43
CA GLN A 57 6.38 15.21 -0.28
C GLN A 57 5.59 13.89 -0.22
N ALA A 58 6.27 12.74 -0.35
CA ALA A 58 5.67 11.41 -0.23
C ALA A 58 5.11 11.17 1.18
N ILE A 59 5.87 11.52 2.23
CA ILE A 59 5.43 11.42 3.62
C ILE A 59 4.22 12.33 3.86
N THR A 60 4.26 13.57 3.39
CA THR A 60 3.14 14.52 3.50
C THR A 60 1.87 13.96 2.83
N SER A 61 1.99 13.42 1.61
CA SER A 61 0.88 12.79 0.90
C SER A 61 0.32 11.57 1.64
N MET A 62 1.19 10.76 2.26
CA MET A 62 0.77 9.60 3.04
C MET A 62 0.02 10.02 4.31
N MET A 63 0.52 11.02 5.04
CA MET A 63 -0.12 11.55 6.24
C MET A 63 -1.50 12.15 5.92
N GLU A 64 -1.63 12.89 4.82
CA GLU A 64 -2.91 13.44 4.37
C GLU A 64 -3.94 12.34 4.08
N LYS A 65 -3.52 11.26 3.41
CA LYS A 65 -4.38 10.09 3.15
C LYS A 65 -4.84 9.44 4.45
N GLN A 66 -3.96 9.29 5.44
CA GLN A 66 -4.30 8.73 6.75
C GLN A 66 -5.24 9.65 7.54
N ALA A 67 -5.02 10.97 7.51
CA ALA A 67 -5.88 11.96 8.17
C ALA A 67 -7.28 12.06 7.54
N ARG A 68 -7.43 11.69 6.26
CA ARG A 68 -8.75 11.59 5.60
C ARG A 68 -9.52 10.34 6.00
N ILE A 69 -8.84 9.31 6.51
CA ILE A 69 -9.40 8.08 7.09
C ILE A 69 -9.61 8.29 8.60
N VAL A 70 -10.12 9.46 9.01
CA VAL A 70 -10.64 9.62 10.37
C VAL A 70 -11.95 8.84 10.44
N VAL A 71 -11.86 7.70 11.11
CA VAL A 71 -12.98 6.85 11.53
C VAL A 71 -14.06 7.76 12.10
N LYS A 72 -15.23 7.78 11.44
CA LYS A 72 -16.42 8.41 12.02
C LYS A 72 -16.58 7.85 13.44
N PRO A 73 -16.61 8.69 14.49
CA PRO A 73 -16.85 8.18 15.84
C PRO A 73 -18.13 7.36 15.80
N ARG A 74 -18.01 6.07 16.12
CA ARG A 74 -19.13 5.12 16.12
C ARG A 74 -20.22 5.71 17.02
N GLU A 75 -21.41 5.89 16.47
CA GLU A 75 -22.57 6.31 17.24
C GLU A 75 -22.92 5.19 18.22
N VAL A 76 -22.47 5.35 19.47
CA VAL A 76 -22.72 4.38 20.55
C VAL A 76 -24.19 4.44 20.89
N SER A 77 -24.92 3.34 20.67
CA SER A 77 -26.36 3.25 20.95
C SER A 77 -26.62 3.48 22.45
N GLN A 78 -27.82 3.95 22.79
CA GLN A 78 -28.23 4.19 24.19
C GLN A 78 -28.06 2.91 25.05
N GLU A 79 -28.30 1.74 24.46
CA GLU A 79 -28.15 0.44 25.10
C GLU A 79 -26.68 0.10 25.44
N GLU A 80 -25.74 0.42 24.54
CA GLU A 80 -24.30 0.24 24.77
C GLU A 80 -23.80 1.17 25.89
N LYS A 81 -24.33 2.40 25.97
CA LYS A 81 -24.05 3.34 27.06
C LYS A 81 -24.59 2.82 28.40
N GLN A 82 -25.81 2.29 28.42
CA GLN A 82 -26.40 1.70 29.62
C GLN A 82 -25.62 0.47 30.10
N ARG A 83 -25.20 -0.41 29.19
CA ARG A 83 -24.38 -1.57 29.52
C ARG A 83 -23.01 -1.16 30.09
N LYS A 84 -22.37 -0.13 29.52
CA LYS A 84 -21.12 0.42 30.04
C LYS A 84 -21.29 1.02 31.44
N ALA A 85 -22.38 1.76 31.66
CA ALA A 85 -22.69 2.34 32.97
C ALA A 85 -22.99 1.28 34.03
N ALA A 86 -23.74 0.24 33.67
CA ALA A 86 -24.01 -0.89 34.56
C ALA A 86 -22.73 -1.65 34.96
N LEU A 87 -21.82 -1.84 34.00
CA LEU A 87 -20.50 -2.43 34.29
C LEU A 87 -19.69 -1.53 35.23
N LEU A 88 -19.62 -0.22 34.97
CA LEU A 88 -18.93 0.73 35.86
C LEU A 88 -19.51 0.73 37.28
N ALA A 89 -20.84 0.64 37.42
CA ALA A 89 -21.50 0.55 38.71
C ALA A 89 -21.14 -0.73 39.48
N GLN A 90 -20.92 -1.86 38.79
CA GLN A 90 -20.44 -3.09 39.45
C GLN A 90 -19.06 -2.91 40.09
N TYR A 91 -18.20 -2.08 39.50
CA TYR A 91 -16.88 -1.77 40.08
C TYR A 91 -16.92 -0.61 41.08
N ALA A 92 -17.99 0.18 41.13
CA ALA A 92 -18.13 1.29 42.08
C ALA A 92 -18.29 0.83 43.54
N ASN A 93 -18.77 -0.40 43.77
CA ASN A 93 -18.92 -0.98 45.10
C ASN A 93 -17.63 -1.61 45.65
N VAL A 94 -16.50 -1.48 44.95
CA VAL A 94 -15.17 -1.83 45.48
C VAL A 94 -14.57 -0.57 46.10
N THR A 95 -15.17 -0.10 47.20
CA THR A 95 -14.63 0.99 48.01
C THR A 95 -14.01 0.38 49.26
N ASP A 96 -12.67 0.28 49.24
CA ASP A 96 -11.71 0.48 50.33
C ASP A 96 -12.09 0.13 51.80
N GLU A 97 -12.68 -1.04 52.05
CA GLU A 97 -12.68 -1.66 53.39
C GLU A 97 -11.86 -2.97 53.32
N GLU A 98 -10.53 -2.84 53.30
CA GLU A 98 -9.62 -3.96 53.57
C GLU A 98 -9.60 -4.27 55.07
N GLU A 99 -10.53 -5.10 55.54
CA GLU A 99 -10.25 -6.01 56.66
C GLU A 99 -9.65 -7.28 56.05
N TYR A 100 -8.37 -7.56 56.34
CA TYR A 100 -7.70 -8.79 55.92
C TYR A 100 -8.10 -9.95 56.84
N PRO A 101 -8.69 -11.01 56.29
CA PRO A 101 -8.32 -12.35 56.73
C PRO A 101 -7.69 -13.14 55.58
N PHE A 102 -6.41 -13.43 55.74
CA PHE A 102 -5.72 -14.51 55.07
C PHE A 102 -6.48 -15.83 55.29
N ASP A 103 -7.04 -16.42 54.23
CA ASP A 103 -7.15 -17.88 54.12
C ASP A 103 -7.24 -18.34 52.65
N GLY A 104 -6.11 -18.83 52.13
CA GLY A 104 -6.04 -20.22 51.70
C GLY A 104 -6.97 -20.80 50.64
N LEU A 105 -7.59 -20.03 49.71
CA LEU A 105 -8.31 -20.64 48.58
C LEU A 105 -7.77 -20.23 47.21
N THR A 106 -6.89 -21.09 46.69
CA THR A 106 -6.49 -21.17 45.29
C THR A 106 -7.71 -21.50 44.41
N THR A 107 -8.57 -20.53 44.17
CA THR A 107 -9.56 -20.62 43.09
C THR A 107 -8.82 -20.20 41.82
N ALA A 108 -8.15 -21.16 41.20
CA ALA A 108 -7.64 -21.01 39.85
C ALA A 108 -8.84 -20.78 38.93
N VAL A 109 -9.24 -19.52 38.79
CA VAL A 109 -10.12 -19.09 37.71
C VAL A 109 -9.31 -19.36 36.45
N ASN A 110 -9.68 -20.43 35.79
CA ASN A 110 -9.26 -20.79 34.45
C ASN A 110 -9.74 -19.67 33.51
N ILE A 111 -9.02 -18.54 33.51
CA ILE A 111 -9.15 -17.48 32.52
C ILE A 111 -8.57 -18.09 31.25
N GLY A 112 -9.41 -18.88 30.58
CA GLY A 112 -9.13 -19.33 29.22
C GLY A 112 -8.68 -18.12 28.42
N SER A 113 -7.58 -18.29 27.70
CA SER A 113 -6.91 -17.33 26.81
C SER A 113 -7.84 -16.62 25.79
N GLU A 114 -9.14 -16.89 25.83
CA GLU A 114 -10.16 -16.30 24.99
C GLU A 114 -10.57 -14.89 25.40
N LYS A 115 -10.23 -14.44 26.61
CA LYS A 115 -10.61 -13.12 27.17
C LYS A 115 -9.52 -12.05 27.12
N SER A 116 -8.64 -12.06 26.11
CA SER A 116 -7.87 -10.85 25.81
C SER A 116 -8.84 -9.78 25.30
N LEU A 117 -9.04 -8.70 26.07
CA LEU A 117 -9.88 -7.54 25.70
C LEU A 117 -9.48 -6.93 24.34
N PHE A 118 -8.25 -7.19 23.91
CA PHE A 118 -7.75 -6.90 22.58
C PHE A 118 -7.24 -8.20 21.98
N ARG A 119 -8.02 -8.79 21.07
CA ARG A 119 -7.50 -9.84 20.18
C ARG A 119 -6.67 -9.17 19.10
N ASN A 120 -5.58 -9.83 18.71
CA ASN A 120 -4.77 -9.40 17.57
C ASN A 120 -5.60 -9.64 16.29
N THR A 121 -6.27 -8.59 15.81
CA THR A 121 -7.04 -8.59 14.56
C THR A 121 -6.13 -8.69 13.34
N ASN A 122 -4.86 -8.28 13.43
CA ASN A 122 -3.94 -8.31 12.29
C ASN A 122 -3.77 -9.72 11.73
N VAL A 123 -3.71 -10.75 12.57
CA VAL A 123 -3.63 -12.15 12.10
C VAL A 123 -4.90 -12.56 11.36
N GLU A 124 -6.08 -12.19 11.87
CA GLU A 124 -7.37 -12.50 11.25
C GLU A 124 -7.55 -11.72 9.93
N ASP A 125 -7.19 -10.44 9.92
CA ASP A 125 -7.29 -9.54 8.77
C ASP A 125 -6.35 -9.98 7.64
N VAL A 126 -5.10 -10.38 7.96
CA VAL A 126 -4.15 -10.92 6.96
C VAL A 126 -4.67 -12.22 6.36
N LEU A 127 -5.23 -13.12 7.19
CA LEU A 127 -5.81 -14.37 6.70
C LEU A 127 -7.05 -14.13 5.83
N ASN A 128 -7.91 -13.18 6.23
CA ASN A 128 -9.09 -12.79 5.47
C ASN A 128 -8.74 -12.11 4.15
N ALA A 129 -7.75 -11.21 4.12
CA ALA A 129 -7.27 -10.55 2.90
C ALA A 129 -6.73 -11.58 1.90
N ARG A 130 -5.88 -12.52 2.36
CA ARG A 130 -5.35 -13.60 1.51
C ARG A 130 -6.46 -14.53 0.99
N LYS A 131 -7.50 -14.76 1.77
CA LYS A 131 -8.67 -15.54 1.34
C LYS A 131 -9.48 -14.79 0.29
N LEU A 132 -9.71 -13.50 0.48
CA LEU A 132 -10.44 -12.65 -0.46
C LEU A 132 -9.70 -12.54 -1.80
N GLU A 133 -8.37 -12.36 -1.80
CA GLU A 133 -7.56 -12.36 -3.03
C GLU A 133 -7.73 -13.67 -3.81
N ARG A 134 -7.76 -14.81 -3.11
CA ARG A 134 -7.97 -16.12 -3.73
C ARG A 134 -9.37 -16.25 -4.34
N GLU A 135 -10.39 -15.73 -3.66
CA GLU A 135 -11.77 -15.73 -4.15
C GLU A 135 -11.93 -14.79 -5.35
N LEU A 136 -11.35 -13.58 -5.29
CA LEU A 136 -11.34 -12.63 -6.40
C LEU A 136 -10.69 -13.22 -7.66
N LEU A 137 -9.54 -13.89 -7.54
CA LEU A 137 -8.89 -14.53 -8.69
C LEU A 137 -9.75 -15.64 -9.30
N ARG A 138 -10.51 -16.38 -8.48
CA ARG A 138 -11.45 -17.40 -8.98
C ARG A 138 -12.63 -16.76 -9.69
N ASP A 139 -13.20 -15.70 -9.12
CA ASP A 139 -14.34 -14.99 -9.69
C ASP A 139 -13.95 -14.25 -10.98
N GLU A 140 -12.76 -13.65 -11.05
CA GLU A 140 -12.24 -13.01 -12.26
C GLU A 140 -12.02 -14.02 -13.38
N PHE A 141 -11.46 -15.20 -13.07
CA PHE A 141 -11.33 -16.27 -14.05
C PHE A 141 -12.69 -16.74 -14.58
N GLN A 142 -13.65 -16.94 -13.67
CA GLN A 142 -14.99 -17.38 -14.03
C GLN A 142 -15.73 -16.31 -14.85
N LYS A 143 -15.63 -15.04 -14.45
CA LYS A 143 -16.20 -13.89 -15.16
C LYS A 143 -15.60 -13.74 -16.55
N LYS A 144 -14.29 -13.91 -16.71
CA LYS A 144 -13.63 -13.89 -18.03
C LYS A 144 -14.15 -15.02 -18.92
N LYS A 145 -14.31 -16.23 -18.37
CA LYS A 145 -14.91 -17.37 -19.07
C LYS A 145 -16.36 -17.09 -19.49
N GLU A 146 -17.14 -16.45 -18.63
CA GLU A 146 -18.52 -16.07 -18.92
C GLU A 146 -18.62 -14.96 -19.97
N GLN A 147 -17.75 -13.95 -19.91
CA GLN A 147 -17.66 -12.89 -20.92
C GLN A 147 -17.28 -13.47 -22.29
N ASP A 148 -16.30 -14.36 -22.35
CA ASP A 148 -15.91 -15.05 -23.59
C ASP A 148 -17.08 -15.87 -24.15
N LYS A 149 -17.88 -16.51 -23.28
CA LYS A 149 -19.08 -17.24 -23.68
C LYS A 149 -20.16 -16.29 -24.24
N LEU A 150 -20.45 -15.20 -23.53
CA LEU A 150 -21.43 -14.20 -23.94
C LEU A 150 -21.04 -13.52 -25.25
N GLN A 151 -19.75 -13.24 -25.46
CA GLN A 151 -19.27 -12.65 -26.71
C GLN A 151 -19.46 -13.61 -27.89
N ARG A 152 -19.16 -14.90 -27.70
CA ARG A 152 -19.44 -15.94 -28.72
C ARG A 152 -20.94 -16.05 -29.03
N GLU A 153 -21.81 -15.96 -28.03
CA GLU A 153 -23.27 -16.00 -28.22
C GLU A 153 -23.77 -14.74 -28.94
N LYS A 154 -23.26 -13.57 -28.56
CA LYS A 154 -23.56 -12.29 -29.22
C LYS A 154 -23.16 -12.31 -30.71
N ASP A 155 -21.98 -12.83 -31.02
CA ASP A 155 -21.51 -12.94 -32.41
C ASP A 155 -22.34 -13.94 -33.22
N LYS A 156 -22.78 -15.05 -32.59
CA LYS A 156 -23.70 -16.02 -33.22
C LYS A 156 -25.06 -15.39 -33.52
N LEU A 157 -25.65 -14.68 -32.56
CA LEU A 157 -26.93 -13.99 -32.73
C LEU A 157 -26.84 -12.90 -33.79
N ALA A 158 -25.78 -12.09 -33.78
CA ALA A 158 -25.58 -11.05 -34.79
C ALA A 158 -25.46 -11.64 -36.22
N LYS A 159 -24.81 -12.81 -36.37
CA LYS A 159 -24.76 -13.53 -37.65
C LYS A 159 -26.13 -14.05 -38.07
N GLN A 160 -26.92 -14.59 -37.15
CA GLN A 160 -28.30 -15.03 -37.44
C GLN A 160 -29.20 -13.86 -37.81
N GLU A 161 -29.13 -12.75 -37.07
CA GLU A 161 -29.93 -11.55 -37.33
C GLU A 161 -29.58 -10.93 -38.69
N ARG A 162 -28.30 -10.90 -39.08
CA ARG A 162 -27.89 -10.48 -40.44
C ARG A 162 -28.49 -11.39 -41.51
N LYS A 163 -28.40 -12.71 -41.34
CA LYS A 163 -29.00 -13.69 -42.26
C LYS A 163 -30.52 -13.53 -42.36
N GLU A 164 -31.21 -13.27 -41.25
CA GLU A 164 -32.65 -13.03 -41.24
C GLU A 164 -33.04 -11.69 -41.88
N LYS A 165 -32.30 -10.61 -41.58
CA LYS A 165 -32.50 -9.30 -42.23
C LYS A 165 -32.34 -9.40 -43.74
N GLU A 166 -31.34 -10.15 -44.19
CA GLU A 166 -31.10 -10.41 -45.62
C GLU A 166 -32.23 -11.25 -46.24
N LYS A 167 -32.64 -12.35 -45.59
CA LYS A 167 -33.80 -13.16 -46.03
C LYS A 167 -35.10 -12.35 -46.09
N LYS A 168 -35.36 -11.47 -45.10
CA LYS A 168 -36.52 -10.56 -45.10
C LYS A 168 -36.43 -9.52 -46.22
N ARG A 169 -35.21 -9.08 -46.60
CA ARG A 169 -35.00 -8.14 -47.70
C ARG A 169 -35.25 -8.78 -49.06
N THR A 170 -34.81 -10.01 -49.28
CA THR A 170 -34.99 -10.72 -50.55
C THR A 170 -36.43 -11.22 -50.75
N GLN A 171 -37.09 -11.71 -49.69
CA GLN A 171 -38.48 -12.18 -49.77
C GLN A 171 -39.50 -11.04 -50.04
N LYS A 172 -39.21 -9.81 -49.61
CA LYS A 172 -40.02 -8.62 -49.98
C LYS A 172 -39.85 -8.21 -51.45
N GLY A 173 -38.77 -8.62 -52.10
CA GLY A 173 -38.50 -8.31 -53.50
C GLY A 173 -39.33 -9.16 -54.47
N GLU A 174 -39.57 -10.43 -54.14
CA GLU A 174 -40.34 -11.36 -54.98
C GLU A 174 -41.85 -11.13 -54.90
N ARG A 175 -42.41 -10.69 -53.76
CA ARG A 175 -43.83 -10.32 -53.66
C ARG A 175 -44.19 -9.01 -54.39
N LYS A 176 -43.19 -8.27 -54.88
CA LYS A 176 -43.38 -6.96 -55.53
C LYS A 176 -43.15 -7.03 -57.04
N ARG A 177 -42.85 -8.21 -57.60
CA ARG A 177 -42.80 -8.45 -59.05
C ARG A 177 -43.96 -9.32 -59.47
#